data_AF-A0A9E0KW52-F1
#
_entry.id   AF-A0A9E0KW52-F1
#
_cell.length_a   1.000
_cell.length_b   1.000
_cell.length_c   1.000
_cell.angle_alpha   90.00
_cell.angle_beta   90.00
_cell.angle_gamma   90.00
#
_symmetry.space_group_name_H-M   'P 1'
#
loop_
_entity.id
_entity.type
_entity.pdbx_description
1 polymer ?
#
loop_
_entity_poly.entity_id
_entity_poly.type
_entity_poly.pdbx_seq_one_letter_code
_entity_poly.pdbx_strand_id
1 'polypeptide(L)'
;MTRKLTEQKMAALKASLQPQHLDAGQQNTLHAELDALELRLQAQLPPDVETLEAQLQEWEARMAVEHPVLTSVITDALQKLSAMGI
;
A
#
# COMPACT_ATOMS: atom_id res chain seq x y z
N MET A 1 10.60 -10.54 13.74
CA MET A 1 9.46 -9.64 14.01
C MET A 1 8.90 -8.99 12.74
N THR A 2 9.69 -8.88 11.67
CA THR A 2 9.40 -8.14 10.43
C THR A 2 8.22 -8.68 9.59
N ARG A 3 8.03 -10.00 9.45
CA ARG A 3 6.90 -10.56 8.67
C ARG A 3 5.52 -10.12 9.20
N LYS A 4 5.33 -10.18 10.53
CA LYS A 4 4.08 -9.71 11.18
C LYS A 4 3.83 -8.21 10.98
N LEU A 5 4.90 -7.42 10.82
CA LEU A 5 4.77 -5.98 10.59
C LEU A 5 4.29 -5.71 9.16
N THR A 6 4.90 -6.38 8.18
CA THR A 6 4.48 -6.32 6.77
C THR A 6 3.02 -6.74 6.60
N GLU A 7 2.61 -7.86 7.23
CA GLU A 7 1.23 -8.34 7.20
C GLU A 7 0.26 -7.33 7.85
N GLN A 8 0.64 -6.70 8.97
CA GLN A 8 -0.17 -5.68 9.62
C GLN A 8 -0.29 -4.39 8.80
N LYS A 9 0.81 -3.88 8.23
CA LYS A 9 0.77 -2.70 7.34
C LYS A 9 -0.09 -2.98 6.11
N MET A 10 0.01 -4.18 5.52
CA MET A 10 -0.83 -4.57 4.37
C MET A 10 -2.30 -4.68 4.72
N ALA A 11 -2.64 -5.31 5.85
CA ALA A 11 -4.01 -5.39 6.32
C ALA A 11 -4.61 -3.98 6.58
N ALA A 12 -3.85 -3.10 7.22
CA ALA A 12 -4.28 -1.73 7.50
C ALA A 12 -4.37 -0.87 6.22
N LEU A 13 -3.49 -1.07 5.23
CA LEU A 13 -3.59 -0.43 3.92
C LEU A 13 -4.87 -0.86 3.19
N LYS A 14 -5.10 -2.17 3.08
CA LYS A 14 -6.30 -2.76 2.46
C LYS A 14 -7.58 -2.26 3.15
N ALA A 15 -7.58 -2.19 4.47
CA ALA A 15 -8.72 -1.68 5.24
C ALA A 15 -8.97 -0.18 5.02
N SER A 16 -7.92 0.62 4.87
CA SER A 16 -8.03 2.07 4.61
C SER A 16 -8.54 2.38 3.21
N LEU A 17 -8.25 1.49 2.25
CA LEU A 17 -8.62 1.67 0.85
C LEU A 17 -9.99 1.07 0.49
N GLN A 18 -10.50 0.10 1.26
CA GLN A 18 -11.83 -0.51 1.06
C GLN A 18 -13.04 0.46 1.13
N PRO A 19 -13.11 1.43 2.08
CA PRO A 19 -14.28 2.31 2.19
C PRO A 19 -14.32 3.43 1.14
N GLN A 20 -13.33 3.49 0.23
CA GLN A 20 -13.24 4.56 -0.77
C GLN A 20 -14.32 4.36 -1.85
N HIS A 21 -15.04 5.44 -2.19
CA HIS A 21 -16.02 5.48 -3.28
C HIS A 21 -15.32 5.47 -4.64
N LEU A 22 -14.64 4.37 -4.95
CA LEU A 22 -13.99 4.13 -6.23
C LEU A 22 -14.94 3.39 -7.17
N ASP A 23 -14.89 3.71 -8.46
CA ASP A 23 -15.62 2.95 -9.47
C ASP A 23 -15.10 1.50 -9.55
N ALA A 24 -15.92 0.56 -10.06
CA ALA A 24 -15.55 -0.86 -10.12
C ALA A 24 -14.23 -1.12 -10.87
N GLY A 25 -13.94 -0.33 -11.92
CA GLY A 25 -12.66 -0.41 -12.63
C GLY A 25 -11.47 0.04 -11.77
N GLN A 26 -11.64 1.13 -11.02
CA GLN A 26 -10.63 1.68 -10.12
C GLN A 26 -10.38 0.75 -8.92
N GLN A 27 -11.44 0.16 -8.36
CA GLN A 27 -11.32 -0.85 -7.29
C GLN A 27 -10.55 -2.08 -7.77
N ASN A 28 -10.85 -2.59 -8.97
CA ASN A 28 -10.14 -3.73 -9.52
C ASN A 28 -8.65 -3.42 -9.77
N THR A 29 -8.33 -2.24 -10.31
CA THR A 29 -6.94 -1.80 -10.51
C THR A 29 -6.22 -1.68 -9.17
N LEU A 30 -6.84 -1.03 -8.19
CA LEU A 30 -6.26 -0.85 -6.87
C LEU A 30 -6.04 -2.19 -6.16
N HIS A 31 -6.97 -3.13 -6.27
CA HIS A 31 -6.84 -4.47 -5.70
C HIS A 31 -5.68 -5.24 -6.35
N ALA A 32 -5.57 -5.19 -7.68
CA ALA A 32 -4.49 -5.83 -8.42
C ALA A 32 -3.10 -5.27 -8.05
N GLU A 33 -2.99 -3.93 -7.92
CA GLU A 33 -1.74 -3.29 -7.50
C GLU A 33 -1.37 -3.62 -6.06
N LEU A 34 -2.36 -3.71 -5.16
CA LEU A 34 -2.14 -4.13 -3.77
C LEU A 34 -1.67 -5.58 -3.66
N ASP A 35 -2.25 -6.50 -4.43
CA ASP A 35 -1.78 -7.89 -4.47
C ASP A 35 -0.36 -8.00 -5.03
N ALA A 36 -0.04 -7.23 -6.09
CA ALA A 36 1.31 -7.20 -6.66
C ALA A 36 2.34 -6.64 -5.66
N LEU A 37 1.99 -5.61 -4.91
CA LEU A 37 2.80 -5.04 -3.85
C LEU A 37 3.01 -6.05 -2.71
N GLU A 38 1.94 -6.71 -2.25
CA GLU A 38 2.02 -7.71 -1.18
C GLU A 38 2.94 -8.87 -1.57
N LEU A 39 2.83 -9.38 -2.81
CA LEU A 39 3.71 -10.42 -3.33
C LEU A 39 5.18 -9.98 -3.36
N ARG A 40 5.47 -8.74 -3.79
CA ARG A 40 6.84 -8.20 -3.79
C ARG A 40 7.41 -8.07 -2.38
N LEU A 41 6.60 -7.62 -1.43
CA LEU A 41 7.02 -7.46 -0.04
C LEU A 41 7.26 -8.81 0.64
N GLN A 42 6.45 -9.82 0.33
CA GLN A 42 6.68 -11.20 0.78
C GLN A 42 7.94 -11.82 0.15
N ALA A 43 8.24 -11.52 -1.11
CA ALA A 43 9.41 -12.05 -1.81
C ALA A 43 10.75 -11.46 -1.31
N GLN A 44 10.75 -10.25 -0.73
CA GLN A 44 11.96 -9.55 -0.26
C GLN A 44 12.30 -9.79 1.23
N LEU A 45 11.79 -10.86 1.85
CA LEU A 45 12.03 -11.16 3.27
C LEU A 45 13.51 -11.52 3.58
N PRO A 46 14.12 -10.89 4.62
CA PRO A 46 13.55 -9.91 5.55
C PRO A 46 13.71 -8.45 5.07
N PRO A 47 12.64 -7.66 4.83
CA PRO A 47 12.79 -6.21 4.75
C PRO A 47 12.80 -5.65 6.18
N ASP A 48 13.76 -4.79 6.47
CA ASP A 48 13.70 -3.89 7.62
C ASP A 48 12.55 -2.86 7.45
N VAL A 49 12.17 -2.21 8.54
CA VAL A 49 11.05 -1.23 8.56
C VAL A 49 11.29 -0.11 7.54
N GLU A 50 12.53 0.38 7.47
CA GLU A 50 12.93 1.45 6.55
C GLU A 50 12.77 1.03 5.08
N THR A 51 13.15 -0.21 4.75
CA THR A 51 12.96 -0.79 3.41
C THR A 51 11.48 -0.93 3.06
N LEU A 52 10.64 -1.32 4.01
CA LEU A 52 9.19 -1.41 3.80
C LEU A 52 8.58 -0.04 3.52
N GLU A 53 8.96 0.99 4.26
CA GLU A 53 8.47 2.36 4.02
C GLU A 53 8.95 2.93 2.69
N ALA A 54 10.22 2.70 2.34
CA ALA A 54 10.77 3.10 1.03
C ALA A 54 10.01 2.42 -0.13
N GLN A 55 9.68 1.14 -0.01
CA GLN A 55 8.90 0.41 -1.02
C GLN A 55 7.46 0.93 -1.15
N LEU A 56 6.84 1.31 -0.02
CA LEU A 56 5.51 1.92 -0.03
C LEU A 56 5.51 3.30 -0.68
N GLN A 57 6.53 4.13 -0.40
CA GLN A 57 6.70 5.43 -1.07
C GLN A 57 7.01 5.29 -2.56
N GLU A 58 7.84 4.32 -2.95
CA GLU A 58 8.12 4.06 -4.36
C GLU A 58 6.86 3.60 -5.10
N TRP A 59 6.07 2.73 -4.46
CA TRP A 59 4.76 2.33 -4.99
C TRP A 59 3.81 3.51 -5.12
N GLU A 60 3.71 4.38 -4.11
CA GLU A 60 2.91 5.61 -4.18
C GLU A 60 3.33 6.48 -5.36
N ALA A 61 4.63 6.74 -5.52
CA ALA A 61 5.17 7.56 -6.59
C ALA A 61 4.85 6.95 -7.98
N ARG A 62 4.90 5.62 -8.11
CA ARG A 62 4.46 4.93 -9.32
C ARG A 62 2.97 5.12 -9.57
N MET A 63 2.14 4.91 -8.55
CA MET A 63 0.69 5.08 -8.64
C MET A 63 0.29 6.52 -8.95
N ALA A 64 1.08 7.51 -8.52
CA ALA A 64 0.91 8.91 -8.88
C ALA A 64 1.02 9.16 -10.39
N VAL A 65 1.88 8.40 -11.07
CA VAL A 65 2.11 8.50 -12.52
C VAL A 65 1.14 7.63 -13.30
N GLU A 66 0.98 6.37 -12.89
CA GLU A 66 0.16 5.38 -13.61
C GLU A 66 -1.34 5.59 -13.39
N HIS A 67 -1.72 6.00 -12.18
CA HIS A 67 -3.11 6.13 -11.75
C HIS A 67 -3.35 7.43 -10.96
N PRO A 68 -3.23 8.62 -11.60
CA PRO A 68 -3.32 9.93 -10.93
C PRO A 68 -4.63 10.15 -10.16
N VAL A 69 -5.71 9.48 -10.58
CA VAL A 69 -7.02 9.52 -9.91
C VAL A 69 -7.07 8.75 -8.59
N LEU A 70 -6.18 7.77 -8.41
CA LEU A 70 -6.07 6.95 -7.19
C LEU A 70 -5.05 7.52 -6.20
N THR A 71 -4.22 8.47 -6.64
CA THR A 71 -3.11 9.00 -5.84
C THR A 71 -3.57 9.61 -4.53
N SER A 72 -4.62 10.43 -4.54
CA SER A 72 -5.13 11.06 -3.32
C SER A 72 -5.58 10.03 -2.28
N VAL A 73 -6.24 8.97 -2.74
CA VAL A 73 -6.73 7.85 -1.94
C VAL A 73 -5.57 7.03 -1.37
N ILE A 74 -4.55 6.78 -2.19
CA ILE A 74 -3.36 6.02 -1.82
C ILE A 74 -2.51 6.82 -0.82
N THR A 75 -2.24 8.09 -1.09
CA THR A 75 -1.48 8.99 -0.22
C THR A 75 -2.14 9.14 1.14
N ASP A 76 -3.46 9.34 1.19
CA ASP A 76 -4.18 9.42 2.47
C ASP A 76 -4.07 8.12 3.28
N ALA A 77 -4.18 6.96 2.63
CA ALA A 77 -4.04 5.67 3.28
C ALA A 77 -2.60 5.43 3.80
N LEU A 78 -1.58 5.82 3.05
CA LEU A 78 -0.18 5.73 3.46
C LEU A 78 0.16 6.68 4.59
N GLN A 79 -0.33 7.92 4.56
CA GLN A 79 -0.15 8.88 5.64
C GLN A 79 -0.80 8.37 6.95
N LYS A 80 -1.98 7.76 6.87
CA LYS A 80 -2.63 7.13 8.03
C LYS A 80 -1.80 5.98 8.59
N LEU A 81 -1.20 5.14 7.73
CA LEU A 81 -0.32 4.06 8.14
C LEU A 81 0.93 4.58 8.87
N SER A 82 1.61 5.57 8.30
CA SER A 82 2.79 6.17 8.95
C SER A 82 2.44 6.86 10.28
N ALA A 83 1.26 7.47 10.38
CA ALA A 83 0.80 8.10 11.62
C ALA A 83 0.46 7.09 12.74
N MET A 84 0.13 5.84 12.41
CA MET A 84 -0.17 4.80 13.40
C MET A 84 1.08 4.18 14.05
N GLY A 85 2.30 4.48 13.57
CA GLY A 85 3.55 4.00 14.17
C GLY A 85 3.74 2.48 14.11
N ILE A 86 2.99 1.80 13.24
CA ILE A 86 3.18 0.40 12.85
C ILE A 86 4.07 0.34 11.62
#